data_AF-A0A818FED4-F1
#
_entry.id   AF-A0A818FED4-F1
#
_cell.length_a   1.000
_cell.length_b   1.000
_cell.length_c   1.000
_cell.angle_alpha   90.00
_cell.angle_beta   90.00
_cell.angle_gamma   90.00
#
_symmetry.space_group_name_H-M   'P 1'
#
loop_
_entity.id
_entity.type
_entity.pdbx_description
1 polymer ?
#
loop_
_entity_poly.entity_id
_entity_poly.type
_entity_poly.pdbx_seq_one_letter_code
_entity_poly.pdbx_strand_id
1 'polypeptide(L)'
;MFLVDDQFRFTYQWSNFNQTKLLSWSQWPLTMICLNLALKNLSENKNQSSKLDFNSFPWCSVDTLSHSTSRGLFTREQEAVSYWLDLQNDVSIYKKLPIKNTKSLKTRRLAPFEIAKNSQVCSKKFQNWILNYQKWHEKISQAISNRSMTLEEQFQRIIQLNVRFLIYEKSLTGIADRIIHLITTYFIAVLTNRLFIFDRNWPELLDVMQSSLNYQPEFVIPWFSQMDLIIENLSLNLQEELTIEDYWFSLDRYNIDYDYEKHCRERILIFKGHTGGVVHTIKSNSSIYRKFLTIDLEMNPENMFGCLYHSLFTYRLSELIRRVPLISSNNQLGHSSQQILQTLLSPRSFPIGIQIRAGDETMMGFGSIFEERTNLKHFQSYFTCSQQIINTNKKLFRQTNQIPIIFLLADGHQVRQAALKRWKFSLECFQSLNNQCQSNSSSLNILANADPVFHIFFAANRMLAFQLGMFDSFLFSLCEQHIITQNSGYGRLAVFASLKLRNIYSFEPKQQPFCENQSLPLAVSGHQWSGI
;
A
#
# COMPACT_ATOMS: atom_id res chain seq x y z
N MET A 1 -14.05 -22.71 -25.22
CA MET A 1 -15.00 -21.62 -24.87
C MET A 1 -15.31 -21.80 -23.38
N PHE A 2 -14.55 -21.13 -22.52
CA PHE A 2 -14.70 -21.24 -21.07
C PHE A 2 -15.56 -20.08 -20.59
N LEU A 3 -16.79 -20.40 -20.16
CA LEU A 3 -17.61 -19.50 -19.35
C LEU A 3 -17.02 -19.53 -17.94
N VAL A 4 -16.37 -18.45 -17.56
CA VAL A 4 -16.02 -18.19 -16.17
C VAL A 4 -17.30 -17.66 -15.51
N ASP A 5 -17.95 -18.51 -14.73
CA ASP A 5 -19.02 -18.09 -13.82
C ASP A 5 -18.43 -17.14 -12.77
N ASP A 6 -18.51 -15.83 -13.02
CA ASP A 6 -18.06 -14.73 -12.16
C ASP A 6 -19.02 -14.48 -10.97
N GLN A 7 -19.48 -15.54 -10.28
CA GLN A 7 -20.39 -15.42 -9.14
C GLN A 7 -19.97 -16.28 -7.95
N PHE A 8 -19.57 -15.62 -6.86
CA PHE A 8 -19.59 -16.23 -5.54
C PHE A 8 -20.97 -16.07 -4.92
N ARG A 9 -21.59 -17.19 -4.50
CA ARG A 9 -22.91 -17.25 -3.88
C ARG A 9 -22.78 -17.66 -2.42
N PHE A 10 -23.53 -17.01 -1.53
CA PHE A 10 -23.78 -17.51 -0.17
C PHE A 10 -25.26 -17.34 0.22
N THR A 11 -25.77 -18.33 0.95
CA THR A 11 -27.08 -18.36 1.58
C THR A 11 -26.93 -18.05 3.07
N TYR A 12 -27.83 -17.26 3.63
CA TYR A 12 -27.97 -17.14 5.08
C TYR A 12 -29.45 -17.13 5.50
N GLN A 13 -29.69 -17.55 6.73
CA GLN A 13 -31.03 -17.69 7.31
C GLN A 13 -31.09 -16.93 8.65
N TRP A 14 -32.07 -16.03 8.79
CA TRP A 14 -32.31 -15.27 10.02
C TRP A 14 -33.30 -15.99 10.93
N SER A 15 -33.08 -15.84 12.23
CA SER A 15 -33.45 -16.77 13.31
C SER A 15 -34.95 -16.99 13.61
N ASN A 16 -35.91 -16.55 12.77
CA ASN A 16 -37.35 -16.78 13.00
C ASN A 16 -38.19 -17.05 11.75
N PHE A 17 -37.59 -17.28 10.57
CA PHE A 17 -38.35 -17.63 9.35
C PHE A 17 -37.67 -18.75 8.57
N ASN A 18 -38.45 -19.76 8.16
CA ASN A 18 -38.06 -20.86 7.26
C ASN A 18 -37.82 -20.40 5.80
N GLN A 19 -37.25 -19.22 5.59
CA GLN A 19 -36.89 -18.72 4.27
C GLN A 19 -35.42 -18.35 4.23
N THR A 20 -34.66 -19.10 3.44
CA THR A 20 -33.33 -18.76 2.95
C THR A 20 -33.42 -17.51 2.07
N LYS A 21 -32.66 -16.45 2.42
CA LYS A 21 -32.46 -15.33 1.49
C LYS A 21 -31.08 -15.43 0.86
N LEU A 22 -31.08 -15.17 -0.45
CA LEU A 22 -29.93 -15.17 -1.33
C LEU A 22 -29.40 -13.73 -1.42
N LEU A 23 -28.11 -13.52 -1.20
CA LEU A 23 -27.48 -12.22 -1.44
C LEU A 23 -26.51 -12.35 -2.61
N SER A 24 -26.92 -11.84 -3.77
CA SER A 24 -26.11 -11.73 -4.98
C SER A 24 -25.31 -10.42 -4.94
N TRP A 25 -23.98 -10.50 -4.96
CA TRP A 25 -23.12 -9.32 -5.08
C TRP A 25 -22.81 -9.06 -6.55
N SER A 26 -23.14 -7.86 -7.03
CA SER A 26 -22.63 -7.34 -8.30
C SER A 26 -21.37 -6.50 -8.06
N GLN A 27 -20.38 -6.74 -8.92
CA GLN A 27 -19.36 -5.81 -9.42
C GLN A 27 -19.00 -4.58 -8.58
N TRP A 28 -17.71 -4.53 -8.26
CA TRP A 28 -16.94 -3.31 -8.00
C TRP A 28 -17.41 -2.11 -8.86
N PRO A 29 -17.76 -0.94 -8.30
CA PRO A 29 -17.81 0.27 -9.09
C PRO A 29 -16.49 1.06 -8.98
N LEU A 30 -15.91 1.39 -10.13
CA LEU A 30 -14.71 2.23 -10.27
C LEU A 30 -14.98 3.70 -10.56
N THR A 31 -16.22 4.09 -10.82
CA THR A 31 -16.52 5.47 -11.20
C THR A 31 -17.46 6.11 -10.19
N MET A 32 -17.18 7.38 -9.87
CA MET A 32 -18.08 8.23 -9.09
C MET A 32 -19.50 8.23 -9.67
N ILE A 33 -19.62 8.01 -10.99
CA ILE A 33 -20.89 7.87 -11.71
C ILE A 33 -21.62 6.59 -11.29
N CYS A 34 -20.96 5.42 -11.29
CA CYS A 34 -21.56 4.18 -10.78
C CYS A 34 -22.01 4.31 -9.32
N LEU A 35 -21.17 4.93 -8.50
CA LEU A 35 -21.44 5.14 -7.10
C LEU A 35 -22.67 6.05 -6.91
N ASN A 36 -22.72 7.17 -7.62
CA ASN A 36 -23.85 8.09 -7.59
C ASN A 36 -25.13 7.45 -8.11
N LEU A 37 -25.05 6.62 -9.16
CA LEU A 37 -26.18 5.85 -9.68
C LEU A 37 -26.68 4.81 -8.66
N ALA A 38 -25.77 4.10 -8.00
CA ALA A 38 -26.11 3.16 -6.93
C ALA A 38 -26.75 3.87 -5.73
N LEU A 39 -26.18 5.00 -5.28
CA LEU A 39 -26.71 5.83 -4.19
C LEU A 39 -28.07 6.44 -4.53
N LYS A 40 -28.25 6.94 -5.75
CA LYS A 40 -29.52 7.49 -6.24
C LYS A 40 -30.60 6.41 -6.23
N ASN A 41 -30.30 5.21 -6.73
CA ASN A 41 -31.22 4.07 -6.69
C ASN A 41 -31.56 3.61 -5.24
N LEU A 42 -30.59 3.60 -4.33
CA LEU A 42 -30.82 3.29 -2.91
C LEU A 42 -31.71 4.35 -2.23
N SER A 43 -31.62 5.60 -2.68
CA SER A 43 -32.46 6.70 -2.17
C SER A 43 -33.88 6.71 -2.75
N GLU A 44 -34.05 6.31 -4.02
CA GLU A 44 -35.34 6.31 -4.75
C GLU A 44 -36.17 5.03 -4.49
N ASN A 45 -35.54 3.87 -4.23
CA ASN A 45 -36.23 2.60 -3.96
C ASN A 45 -36.79 2.45 -2.53
N LYS A 46 -36.87 3.52 -1.73
CA LYS A 46 -37.50 3.45 -0.40
C LYS A 46 -39.02 3.19 -0.44
N ASN A 47 -39.69 3.33 -1.60
CA ASN A 47 -41.15 3.28 -1.70
C ASN A 47 -41.74 2.25 -2.69
N GLN A 48 -40.96 1.46 -3.44
CA GLN A 48 -41.52 0.50 -4.40
C GLN A 48 -40.84 -0.87 -4.34
N SER A 49 -41.43 -1.78 -3.56
CA SER A 49 -41.00 -3.18 -3.45
C SER A 49 -41.81 -4.07 -4.40
N SER A 50 -41.45 -4.11 -5.69
CA SER A 50 -41.68 -5.32 -6.51
C SER A 50 -41.17 -5.10 -7.93
N LYS A 51 -40.24 -5.99 -8.34
CA LYS A 51 -39.68 -6.15 -9.68
C LYS A 51 -38.70 -5.06 -10.13
N LEU A 52 -37.48 -5.18 -9.63
CA LEU A 52 -36.29 -4.61 -10.27
C LEU A 52 -35.66 -5.69 -11.15
N ASP A 53 -35.60 -5.43 -12.45
CA ASP A 53 -34.85 -6.24 -13.41
C ASP A 53 -33.38 -5.82 -13.34
N PHE A 54 -32.56 -6.61 -12.64
CA PHE A 54 -31.13 -6.36 -12.49
C PHE A 54 -30.35 -6.43 -13.82
N ASN A 55 -30.99 -6.85 -14.91
CA ASN A 55 -30.40 -6.93 -16.24
C ASN A 55 -30.25 -5.58 -16.95
N SER A 56 -30.76 -4.47 -16.40
CA SER A 56 -30.64 -3.13 -17.01
C SER A 56 -29.32 -2.40 -16.73
N PHE A 57 -28.35 -3.02 -16.04
CA PHE A 57 -27.05 -2.40 -15.75
C PHE A 57 -25.88 -3.32 -16.13
N PRO A 58 -25.58 -3.46 -17.42
CA PRO A 58 -24.34 -4.07 -17.85
C PRO A 58 -23.21 -3.05 -17.57
N TRP A 59 -22.57 -3.14 -16.39
CA TRP A 59 -21.23 -2.60 -16.05
C TRP A 59 -20.93 -1.21 -16.61
N CYS A 60 -21.20 -0.17 -15.82
CA CYS A 60 -20.79 1.23 -16.07
C CYS A 60 -19.64 1.40 -17.06
N SER A 61 -19.93 2.01 -18.21
CA SER A 61 -19.02 2.12 -19.35
C SER A 61 -17.58 2.47 -18.92
N VAL A 62 -16.64 1.61 -19.33
CA VAL A 62 -15.19 1.83 -19.28
C VAL A 62 -14.77 3.16 -19.95
N ASP A 63 -15.65 3.72 -20.80
CA ASP A 63 -15.40 4.91 -21.62
C ASP A 63 -15.39 6.26 -20.90
N THR A 64 -15.50 6.34 -19.57
CA THR A 64 -15.35 7.64 -18.85
C THR A 64 -13.93 7.95 -18.35
N LEU A 65 -12.96 7.08 -18.63
CA LEU A 65 -11.55 7.34 -18.31
C LEU A 65 -10.71 7.83 -19.50
N SER A 66 -11.27 7.83 -20.71
CA SER A 66 -10.57 8.21 -21.96
C SER A 66 -10.12 9.68 -22.02
N HIS A 67 -10.57 10.53 -21.07
CA HIS A 67 -10.25 11.96 -21.03
C HIS A 67 -9.79 12.49 -19.66
N SER A 68 -9.48 11.62 -18.69
CA SER A 68 -8.96 12.06 -17.39
C SER A 68 -7.44 12.01 -17.35
N THR A 69 -6.81 13.08 -16.84
CA THR A 69 -5.38 13.07 -16.52
C THR A 69 -5.07 12.00 -15.46
N SER A 70 -3.85 11.47 -15.42
CA SER A 70 -3.45 10.45 -14.43
C SER A 70 -3.72 10.88 -12.99
N ARG A 71 -3.59 12.18 -12.73
CA ARG A 71 -3.93 12.78 -11.44
C ARG A 71 -5.43 12.81 -11.15
N GLY A 72 -6.26 13.08 -12.16
CA GLY A 72 -7.71 12.99 -12.05
C GLY A 72 -8.14 11.55 -11.74
N LEU A 73 -7.55 10.57 -12.42
CA LEU A 73 -7.75 9.15 -12.15
C LEU A 73 -7.35 8.76 -10.73
N PHE A 74 -6.14 9.13 -10.32
CA PHE A 74 -5.64 8.91 -8.97
C PHE A 74 -6.59 9.42 -7.89
N THR A 75 -7.06 10.66 -8.05
CA THR A 75 -7.98 11.30 -7.10
C THR A 75 -9.31 10.55 -7.02
N ARG A 76 -9.88 10.22 -8.18
CA ARG A 76 -11.13 9.47 -8.29
C ARG A 76 -11.02 8.07 -7.68
N GLU A 77 -9.87 7.42 -7.83
CA GLU A 77 -9.64 6.09 -7.26
C GLU A 77 -9.57 6.15 -5.73
N GLN A 78 -8.85 7.12 -5.16
CA GLN A 78 -8.86 7.34 -3.71
C GLN A 78 -10.27 7.64 -3.17
N GLU A 79 -11.04 8.46 -3.88
CA GLU A 79 -12.43 8.76 -3.54
C GLU A 79 -13.31 7.51 -3.63
N ALA A 80 -13.23 6.75 -4.73
CA ALA A 80 -13.99 5.52 -4.92
C ALA A 80 -13.69 4.50 -3.81
N VAL A 81 -12.41 4.34 -3.44
CA VAL A 81 -12.03 3.48 -2.31
C VAL A 81 -12.64 4.02 -1.02
N SER A 82 -12.46 5.30 -0.70
CA SER A 82 -13.04 5.94 0.51
C SER A 82 -14.56 5.74 0.59
N TYR A 83 -15.29 5.98 -0.50
CA TYR A 83 -16.73 5.80 -0.57
C TYR A 83 -17.16 4.33 -0.48
N TRP A 84 -16.43 3.42 -1.13
CA TRP A 84 -16.67 1.98 -0.99
C TRP A 84 -16.53 1.55 0.47
N LEU A 85 -15.50 2.06 1.15
CA LEU A 85 -15.29 1.84 2.59
C LEU A 85 -16.42 2.44 3.43
N ASP A 86 -16.90 3.65 3.09
CA ASP A 86 -18.03 4.28 3.75
C ASP A 86 -19.31 3.46 3.56
N LEU A 87 -19.60 2.98 2.35
CA LEU A 87 -20.75 2.11 2.06
C LEU A 87 -20.71 0.80 2.83
N GLN A 88 -19.53 0.17 2.97
CA GLN A 88 -19.38 -1.04 3.78
C GLN A 88 -19.67 -0.78 5.26
N ASN A 89 -19.36 0.42 5.73
CA ASN A 89 -19.55 0.83 7.12
C ASN A 89 -20.87 1.58 7.37
N ASP A 90 -21.61 1.93 6.32
CA ASP A 90 -22.89 2.61 6.42
C ASP A 90 -23.95 1.59 6.83
N VAL A 91 -24.06 1.51 8.15
CA VAL A 91 -25.06 0.85 8.98
C VAL A 91 -26.47 1.43 8.72
N SER A 92 -26.73 2.16 7.63
CA SER A 92 -28.09 2.49 7.17
C SER A 92 -28.89 1.27 6.68
N ILE A 93 -28.24 0.11 6.43
CA ILE A 93 -28.88 -1.23 6.43
C ILE A 93 -29.23 -1.70 7.85
N TYR A 94 -28.52 -1.23 8.87
CA TYR A 94 -28.66 -1.63 10.27
C TYR A 94 -29.48 -0.67 11.15
N LYS A 95 -29.83 0.53 10.69
CA LYS A 95 -30.63 1.47 11.47
C LYS A 95 -31.61 2.26 10.60
N LYS A 96 -32.83 1.74 10.55
CA LYS A 96 -34.09 2.53 10.57
C LYS A 96 -34.11 3.51 11.77
N LEU A 97 -33.14 4.41 11.90
CA LEU A 97 -33.14 5.48 12.91
C LEU A 97 -33.14 6.82 12.20
N PRO A 98 -34.09 7.72 12.55
CA PRO A 98 -34.18 9.04 11.97
C PRO A 98 -33.14 9.93 12.66
N ILE A 99 -31.93 10.00 12.11
CA ILE A 99 -30.91 10.96 12.58
C ILE A 99 -30.74 12.02 11.51
N LYS A 100 -31.56 13.08 11.61
CA LYS A 100 -31.37 14.35 10.91
C LYS A 100 -30.18 15.10 11.53
N ASN A 101 -28.95 14.67 11.25
CA ASN A 101 -27.76 15.52 11.35
C ASN A 101 -26.53 14.77 10.81
N THR A 102 -26.17 15.03 9.56
CA THR A 102 -25.04 14.44 8.82
C THR A 102 -23.67 14.96 9.24
N LYS A 103 -23.49 15.33 10.52
CA LYS A 103 -22.17 15.68 11.09
C LYS A 103 -21.45 14.51 11.78
N SER A 104 -22.01 13.29 11.80
CA SER A 104 -21.48 12.17 12.62
C SER A 104 -21.05 10.89 11.88
N LEU A 105 -20.82 10.89 10.57
CA LEU A 105 -20.35 9.69 9.87
C LEU A 105 -18.83 9.71 9.65
N LYS A 106 -18.09 9.59 10.75
CA LYS A 106 -16.74 8.99 10.76
C LYS A 106 -16.68 7.95 11.86
N THR A 107 -17.53 6.93 11.75
CA THR A 107 -17.44 5.78 12.66
C THR A 107 -16.36 4.80 12.23
N ARG A 108 -15.97 4.77 10.95
CA ARG A 108 -14.96 3.84 10.42
C ARG A 108 -13.51 4.32 10.60
N ARG A 109 -12.60 3.37 10.60
CA ARG A 109 -11.15 3.61 10.56
C ARG A 109 -10.77 4.27 9.24
N LEU A 110 -9.90 5.28 9.31
CA LEU A 110 -9.35 5.92 8.11
C LEU A 110 -8.28 5.02 7.49
N ALA A 111 -8.33 4.86 6.17
CA ALA A 111 -7.26 4.23 5.42
C ALA A 111 -6.02 5.16 5.39
N PRO A 112 -4.81 4.63 5.20
CA PRO A 112 -3.59 5.44 5.24
C PRO A 112 -3.55 6.61 4.27
N PHE A 113 -4.09 6.47 3.05
CA PHE A 113 -4.16 7.58 2.09
C PHE A 113 -5.11 8.70 2.55
N GLU A 114 -6.14 8.39 3.36
CA GLU A 114 -7.03 9.39 3.95
C GLU A 114 -6.35 10.11 5.11
N ILE A 115 -5.54 9.39 5.88
CA ILE A 115 -4.68 9.96 6.92
C ILE A 115 -3.67 10.94 6.28
N ALA A 116 -3.08 10.58 5.14
CA ALA A 116 -2.14 11.43 4.40
C ALA A 116 -2.75 12.78 3.93
N LYS A 117 -4.07 12.83 3.73
CA LYS A 117 -4.78 14.08 3.38
C LYS A 117 -4.92 15.04 4.58
N ASN A 118 -4.77 14.56 5.81
CA ASN A 118 -4.84 15.39 7.01
C ASN A 118 -3.60 16.29 7.10
N SER A 119 -3.81 17.62 7.14
CA SER A 119 -2.73 18.61 7.25
C SER A 119 -1.93 18.54 8.54
N GLN A 120 -2.44 17.85 9.57
CA GLN A 120 -1.69 17.57 10.80
C GLN A 120 -0.69 16.42 10.64
N VAL A 121 -0.91 15.55 9.65
CA VAL A 121 -0.03 14.40 9.38
C VAL A 121 0.92 14.74 8.24
N CYS A 122 0.42 15.24 7.11
CA CYS A 122 1.24 15.75 6.02
C CYS A 122 0.95 17.24 5.89
N SER A 123 1.91 18.10 6.25
CA SER A 123 1.67 19.54 6.38
C SER A 123 1.10 20.16 5.10
N LYS A 124 0.33 21.25 5.23
CA LYS A 124 -0.18 21.98 4.06
C LYS A 124 0.97 22.50 3.17
N LYS A 125 2.11 22.87 3.77
CA LYS A 125 3.29 23.34 3.04
C LYS A 125 3.92 22.23 2.20
N PHE A 126 4.08 21.03 2.78
CA PHE A 126 4.51 19.84 2.06
C PHE A 126 3.54 19.46 0.94
N GLN A 127 2.24 19.41 1.23
CA GLN A 127 1.22 19.09 0.22
C GLN A 127 1.27 20.07 -0.96
N ASN A 128 1.43 21.36 -0.69
CA ASN A 128 1.60 22.39 -1.73
C ASN A 128 2.90 22.22 -2.53
N TRP A 129 4.01 21.87 -1.86
CA TRP A 129 5.29 21.61 -2.53
C TRP A 129 5.18 20.44 -3.51
N ILE A 130 4.62 19.30 -3.07
CA ILE A 130 4.37 18.15 -3.95
C ILE A 130 3.40 18.50 -5.07
N LEU A 131 2.33 19.23 -4.77
CA LEU A 131 1.36 19.70 -5.75
C LEU A 131 2.02 20.52 -6.86
N ASN A 132 2.90 21.45 -6.49
CA ASN A 132 3.63 22.28 -7.45
C ASN A 132 4.55 21.43 -8.32
N TYR A 133 5.27 20.48 -7.73
CA TYR A 133 6.09 19.53 -8.48
C TYR A 133 5.26 18.72 -9.48
N GLN A 134 4.12 18.17 -9.08
CA GLN A 134 3.24 17.39 -9.96
C GLN A 134 2.71 18.21 -11.13
N LYS A 135 2.32 19.47 -10.89
CA LYS A 135 1.88 20.39 -11.95
C LYS A 135 3.02 20.74 -12.91
N TRP A 136 4.21 21.00 -12.37
CA TRP A 136 5.41 21.24 -13.16
C TRP A 136 5.76 20.01 -14.02
N HIS A 137 5.76 18.82 -13.41
CA HIS A 137 6.04 17.54 -14.07
C HIS A 137 5.07 17.30 -15.23
N GLU A 138 3.77 17.49 -15.01
CA GLU A 138 2.75 17.37 -16.06
C GLU A 138 2.98 18.37 -17.21
N LYS A 139 3.23 19.65 -16.88
CA LYS A 139 3.48 20.70 -17.88
C LYS A 139 4.72 20.40 -18.72
N ILE A 140 5.82 19.98 -18.09
CA ILE A 140 7.06 19.63 -18.79
C ILE A 140 6.84 18.39 -19.64
N SER A 141 6.20 17.35 -19.09
CA SER A 141 5.91 16.12 -19.83
C SER A 141 5.13 16.41 -21.11
N GLN A 142 4.05 17.21 -21.04
CA GLN A 142 3.27 17.63 -22.21
C GLN A 142 4.08 18.46 -23.20
N ALA A 143 4.98 19.32 -22.71
CA ALA A 143 5.81 20.18 -23.56
C ALA A 143 6.85 19.39 -24.36
N ILE A 144 7.31 18.24 -23.86
CA ILE A 144 8.31 17.39 -24.51
C ILE A 144 7.71 16.17 -25.20
N SER A 145 6.44 15.81 -24.95
CA SER A 145 5.78 14.62 -25.48
C SER A 145 4.89 14.87 -26.70
N ASN A 146 5.02 16.03 -27.37
CA ASN A 146 4.19 16.32 -28.53
C ASN A 146 4.50 15.34 -29.68
N ARG A 147 3.48 14.57 -30.08
CA ARG A 147 3.59 13.55 -31.15
C ARG A 147 3.97 14.11 -32.52
N SER A 148 3.79 15.42 -32.74
CA SER A 148 4.21 16.06 -33.99
C SER A 148 5.69 16.44 -34.01
N MET A 149 6.39 16.39 -32.86
CA MET A 149 7.81 16.76 -32.78
C MET A 149 8.69 15.59 -33.19
N THR A 150 9.74 15.89 -33.95
CA THR A 150 10.86 14.95 -34.18
C THR A 150 11.67 14.74 -32.90
N LEU A 151 12.51 13.70 -32.85
CA LEU A 151 13.39 13.45 -31.70
C LEU A 151 14.36 14.62 -31.45
N GLU A 152 14.87 15.25 -32.50
CA GLU A 152 15.75 16.41 -32.40
C GLU A 152 15.01 17.63 -31.84
N GLU A 153 13.77 17.88 -32.28
CA GLU A 153 12.94 18.97 -31.74
C GLU A 153 12.60 18.74 -30.27
N GLN A 154 12.31 17.50 -29.86
CA GLN A 154 12.10 17.15 -28.45
C GLN A 154 13.38 17.41 -27.62
N PHE A 155 14.54 17.07 -28.17
CA PHE A 155 15.82 17.30 -27.51
C PHE A 155 16.14 18.79 -27.35
N GLN A 156 15.99 19.58 -28.43
CA GLN A 156 16.11 21.04 -28.38
C GLN A 156 15.16 21.63 -27.35
N ARG A 157 13.94 21.09 -27.26
CA ARG A 157 12.97 21.53 -26.27
C ARG A 157 13.40 21.22 -24.83
N ILE A 158 14.00 20.04 -24.60
CA ILE A 158 14.57 19.64 -23.31
C ILE A 158 15.67 20.62 -22.88
N ILE A 159 16.59 20.97 -23.79
CA ILE A 159 17.67 21.94 -23.54
C ILE A 159 17.10 23.33 -23.25
N GLN A 160 16.22 23.84 -24.12
CA GLN A 160 15.60 25.16 -23.95
C GLN A 160 14.84 25.31 -22.62
N LEU A 161 14.17 24.24 -22.18
CA LEU A 161 13.45 24.21 -20.91
C LEU A 161 14.35 23.86 -19.71
N ASN A 162 15.65 23.63 -19.95
CA ASN A 162 16.63 23.13 -19.00
C ASN A 162 16.12 21.94 -18.17
N VAL A 163 15.48 20.98 -18.83
CA VAL A 163 14.94 19.80 -18.15
C VAL A 163 16.08 18.88 -17.75
N ARG A 164 16.04 18.44 -16.49
CA ARG A 164 16.91 17.40 -15.94
C ARG A 164 16.05 16.20 -15.60
N PHE A 165 16.57 15.00 -15.82
CA PHE A 165 15.86 13.74 -15.62
C PHE A 165 16.41 13.02 -14.40
N LEU A 166 15.53 12.28 -13.74
CA LEU A 166 15.90 11.26 -12.77
C LEU A 166 15.11 9.99 -13.07
N ILE A 167 15.84 8.95 -13.45
CA ILE A 167 15.30 7.70 -13.94
C ILE A 167 15.45 6.67 -12.84
N TYR A 168 14.33 6.14 -12.37
CA TYR A 168 14.32 4.98 -11.49
C TYR A 168 14.55 3.73 -12.33
N GLU A 169 15.59 2.99 -11.99
CA GLU A 169 15.82 1.65 -12.52
C GLU A 169 15.42 0.59 -11.49
N LYS A 170 14.61 -0.38 -11.93
CA LYS A 170 14.12 -1.47 -11.10
C LYS A 170 15.28 -2.37 -10.69
N SER A 171 15.53 -2.47 -9.40
CA SER A 171 16.45 -3.45 -8.86
C SER A 171 15.89 -4.87 -8.85
N LEU A 172 16.76 -5.87 -8.95
CA LEU A 172 16.42 -7.30 -8.80
C LEU A 172 16.23 -7.71 -7.33
N THR A 173 15.54 -6.88 -6.53
CA THR A 173 15.36 -7.09 -5.09
C THR A 173 13.91 -7.35 -4.69
N GLY A 174 13.69 -7.56 -3.39
CA GLY A 174 12.37 -7.72 -2.81
C GLY A 174 11.43 -6.56 -3.13
N ILE A 175 10.12 -6.81 -3.05
CA ILE A 175 9.08 -5.79 -3.30
C ILE A 175 9.32 -4.56 -2.43
N ALA A 176 9.65 -4.77 -1.16
CA ALA A 176 9.89 -3.70 -0.21
C ALA A 176 11.04 -2.79 -0.66
N ASP A 177 12.21 -3.37 -0.94
CA ASP A 177 13.39 -2.62 -1.33
C ASP A 177 13.16 -1.84 -2.63
N ARG A 178 12.44 -2.45 -3.60
CA ARG A 178 12.09 -1.77 -4.85
C ARG A 178 11.18 -0.57 -4.64
N ILE A 179 10.17 -0.68 -3.78
CA ILE A 179 9.24 0.42 -3.46
C ILE A 179 9.97 1.50 -2.65
N ILE A 180 10.80 1.11 -1.70
CA ILE A 180 11.62 2.02 -0.91
C ILE A 180 12.56 2.83 -1.82
N HIS A 181 13.27 2.13 -2.71
CA HIS A 181 14.12 2.74 -3.73
C HIS A 181 13.33 3.74 -4.56
N LEU A 182 12.15 3.34 -5.05
CA LEU A 182 11.28 4.17 -5.87
C LEU A 182 10.85 5.46 -5.17
N ILE A 183 10.45 5.38 -3.90
CA ILE A 183 10.06 6.57 -3.12
C ILE A 183 11.27 7.45 -2.83
N THR A 184 12.45 6.88 -2.57
CA THR A 184 13.68 7.65 -2.40
C THR A 184 14.09 8.35 -3.70
N THR A 185 14.00 7.70 -4.85
CA THR A 185 14.27 8.33 -6.14
C THR A 185 13.27 9.43 -6.42
N TYR A 186 11.97 9.20 -6.17
CA TYR A 186 10.95 10.24 -6.29
C TYR A 186 11.27 11.44 -5.40
N PHE A 187 11.63 11.21 -4.13
CA PHE A 187 12.03 12.27 -3.21
C PHE A 187 13.18 13.13 -3.75
N ILE A 188 14.22 12.50 -4.30
CA ILE A 188 15.36 13.21 -4.90
C ILE A 188 14.89 14.00 -6.13
N ALA A 189 14.00 13.44 -6.95
CA ALA A 189 13.45 14.13 -8.10
C ALA A 189 12.71 15.41 -7.69
N VAL A 190 11.89 15.35 -6.64
CA VAL A 190 11.17 16.53 -6.13
C VAL A 190 12.15 17.55 -5.55
N LEU A 191 13.12 17.11 -4.73
CA LEU A 191 14.13 17.98 -4.13
C LEU A 191 14.96 18.75 -5.16
N THR A 192 15.32 18.08 -6.26
CA THR A 192 16.21 18.63 -7.29
C THR A 192 15.47 19.12 -8.53
N ASN A 193 14.14 19.19 -8.46
CA ASN A 193 13.25 19.56 -9.57
C ASN A 193 13.61 18.84 -10.89
N ARG A 194 13.85 17.53 -10.80
CA ARG A 194 14.11 16.64 -11.94
C ARG A 194 12.81 15.99 -12.40
N LEU A 195 12.66 15.83 -13.72
CA LEU A 195 11.56 15.09 -14.30
C LEU A 195 11.73 13.61 -13.95
N PHE A 196 10.89 13.14 -13.03
CA PHE A 196 10.94 11.76 -12.57
C PHE A 196 10.36 10.83 -13.63
N ILE A 197 11.13 9.81 -13.98
CA ILE A 197 10.74 8.73 -14.88
C ILE A 197 10.93 7.43 -14.10
N PHE A 198 9.88 6.63 -13.97
CA PHE A 198 10.05 5.25 -13.52
C PHE A 198 10.04 4.35 -14.74
N ASP A 199 11.03 3.49 -14.86
CA ASP A 199 11.24 2.63 -16.03
C ASP A 199 9.99 1.77 -16.37
N ARG A 200 9.71 1.60 -17.68
CA ARG A 200 8.68 0.68 -18.21
C ARG A 200 8.91 -0.77 -17.77
N ASN A 201 10.12 -1.12 -17.35
CA ASN A 201 10.48 -2.47 -16.94
C ASN A 201 9.88 -2.92 -15.58
N TRP A 202 8.93 -2.14 -15.03
CA TRP A 202 8.08 -2.57 -13.92
C TRP A 202 6.57 -2.59 -14.26
N PRO A 203 6.15 -3.34 -15.30
CA PRO A 203 4.73 -3.43 -15.67
C PRO A 203 3.87 -3.91 -14.51
N GLU A 204 4.44 -4.72 -13.61
CA GLU A 204 3.73 -5.23 -12.44
C GLU A 204 3.25 -4.13 -11.49
N LEU A 205 3.97 -3.00 -11.42
CA LEU A 205 3.62 -1.87 -10.55
C LEU A 205 2.34 -1.18 -11.00
N LEU A 206 2.23 -0.89 -12.30
CA LEU A 206 1.11 -0.15 -12.89
C LEU A 206 -0.18 -0.97 -12.94
N ASP A 207 -0.05 -2.29 -12.92
CA ASP A 207 -1.18 -3.21 -12.78
C ASP A 207 -1.86 -3.07 -11.41
N VAL A 208 -1.13 -2.71 -10.35
CA VAL A 208 -1.66 -2.72 -8.97
C VAL A 208 -1.65 -1.38 -8.27
N MET A 209 -0.95 -0.39 -8.81
CA MET A 209 -0.92 0.96 -8.28
C MET A 209 -1.10 1.98 -9.39
N GLN A 210 -1.84 3.03 -9.06
CA GLN A 210 -1.99 4.22 -9.90
C GLN A 210 -1.03 5.29 -9.38
N SER A 211 -0.29 5.90 -10.30
CA SER A 211 0.57 7.05 -10.00
C SER A 211 -0.19 8.36 -10.15
N SER A 212 0.10 9.33 -9.28
CA SER A 212 -0.39 10.71 -9.37
C SER A 212 0.33 11.52 -10.45
N LEU A 213 1.51 11.08 -10.88
CA LEU A 213 2.24 11.69 -11.98
C LEU A 213 1.61 11.31 -13.31
N ASN A 214 1.58 12.27 -14.24
CA ASN A 214 1.14 12.03 -15.61
C ASN A 214 2.24 11.31 -16.39
N TYR A 215 2.46 10.05 -16.02
CA TYR A 215 3.42 9.20 -16.68
C TYR A 215 2.76 8.58 -17.91
N GLN A 216 3.24 9.00 -19.08
CA GLN A 216 2.91 8.40 -20.35
C GLN A 216 4.17 7.70 -20.86
N PRO A 217 4.36 6.42 -20.47
CA PRO A 217 5.55 5.68 -20.81
C PRO A 217 5.82 5.77 -22.31
N GLU A 218 4.75 5.73 -23.12
CA GLU A 218 4.72 5.76 -24.59
C GLU A 218 5.53 6.89 -25.21
N PHE A 219 5.70 8.03 -24.54
CA PHE A 219 6.34 9.22 -25.14
C PHE A 219 7.73 9.50 -24.63
N VAL A 220 8.00 9.23 -23.35
CA VAL A 220 9.29 9.57 -22.73
C VAL A 220 10.32 8.45 -22.92
N ILE A 221 9.84 7.20 -23.04
CA ILE A 221 10.71 6.01 -23.09
C ILE A 221 11.25 5.66 -24.46
N PRO A 222 10.57 5.88 -25.60
CA PRO A 222 11.20 5.62 -26.90
C PRO A 222 12.48 6.43 -27.07
N TRP A 223 12.46 7.70 -26.65
CA TRP A 223 13.63 8.56 -26.59
C TRP A 223 14.71 8.00 -25.63
N PHE A 224 14.35 7.64 -24.41
CA PHE A 224 15.31 7.06 -23.45
C PHE A 224 15.93 5.74 -23.95
N SER A 225 15.12 4.83 -24.48
CA SER A 225 15.56 3.52 -24.98
C SER A 225 16.46 3.60 -26.22
N GLN A 226 16.46 4.74 -26.90
CA GLN A 226 17.31 5.03 -28.06
C GLN A 226 18.37 6.08 -27.73
N MET A 227 18.60 6.39 -26.45
CA MET A 227 19.53 7.46 -26.04
C MET A 227 20.90 7.31 -26.70
N ASP A 228 21.49 6.11 -26.68
CA ASP A 228 22.81 5.89 -27.26
C ASP A 228 22.83 6.22 -28.76
N LEU A 229 21.82 5.75 -29.51
CA LEU A 229 21.65 6.05 -30.94
C LEU A 229 21.36 7.53 -31.20
N ILE A 230 20.64 8.19 -30.31
CA ILE A 230 20.34 9.62 -30.43
C ILE A 230 21.61 10.42 -30.18
N ILE A 231 22.37 10.09 -29.14
CA ILE A 231 23.65 10.74 -28.81
C ILE A 231 24.60 10.65 -29.99
N GLU A 232 24.78 9.46 -30.58
CA GLU A 232 25.65 9.25 -31.74
C GLU A 232 25.27 10.11 -32.96
N ASN A 233 23.98 10.45 -33.12
CA ASN A 233 23.47 11.23 -34.26
C ASN A 233 23.26 12.72 -33.95
N LEU A 234 23.43 13.16 -32.70
CA LEU A 234 23.34 14.58 -32.33
C LEU A 234 24.59 15.33 -32.78
N SER A 235 24.43 16.64 -33.04
CA SER A 235 25.57 17.51 -33.28
C SER A 235 26.50 17.56 -32.04
N LEU A 236 27.81 17.71 -32.25
CA LEU A 236 28.81 17.72 -31.18
C LEU A 236 28.47 18.71 -30.04
N ASN A 237 27.94 19.88 -30.38
CA ASN A 237 27.51 20.88 -29.38
C ASN A 237 26.37 20.39 -28.48
N LEU A 238 25.43 19.60 -29.02
CA LEU A 238 24.30 19.05 -28.26
C LEU A 238 24.72 17.84 -27.41
N GLN A 239 25.74 17.10 -27.84
CA GLN A 239 26.31 16.00 -27.06
C GLN A 239 26.94 16.51 -25.76
N GLU A 240 27.67 17.63 -25.80
CA GLU A 240 28.30 18.22 -24.60
C GLU A 240 27.28 18.68 -23.54
N GLU A 241 26.06 19.05 -23.95
CA GLU A 241 25.00 19.46 -23.03
C GLU A 241 24.23 18.29 -22.39
N LEU A 242 24.41 17.07 -22.93
CA LEU A 242 23.78 15.85 -22.45
C LEU A 242 24.76 15.04 -21.59
N THR A 243 24.81 15.37 -20.31
CA THR A 243 25.54 14.57 -19.33
C THR A 243 24.64 13.45 -18.79
N ILE A 244 25.12 12.21 -18.86
CA ILE A 244 24.46 11.01 -18.36
C ILE A 244 25.38 10.34 -17.36
N GLU A 245 24.85 9.93 -16.21
CA GLU A 245 25.61 9.14 -15.25
C GLU A 245 24.72 8.08 -14.57
N ASP A 246 25.30 6.88 -14.45
CA ASP A 246 24.76 5.77 -13.68
C ASP A 246 25.16 5.91 -12.21
N TYR A 247 24.23 6.37 -11.38
CA TYR A 247 24.49 6.47 -9.94
C TYR A 247 24.11 5.19 -9.23
N TRP A 248 25.13 4.44 -8.83
CA TRP A 248 25.02 3.31 -7.93
C TRP A 248 25.25 3.74 -6.49
N PHE A 249 24.25 3.52 -5.65
CA PHE A 249 24.35 3.87 -4.24
C PHE A 249 24.45 2.62 -3.38
N SER A 250 25.66 2.38 -2.88
CA SER A 250 25.98 1.26 -1.98
C SER A 250 25.36 1.46 -0.58
N LEU A 251 25.35 0.38 0.21
CA LEU A 251 24.77 0.30 1.55
C LEU A 251 25.43 1.23 2.59
N ASP A 252 26.61 1.81 2.31
CA ASP A 252 27.39 2.66 3.25
C ASP A 252 26.78 4.06 3.51
N ARG A 253 25.59 4.29 2.97
CA ARG A 253 24.87 5.57 2.92
C ARG A 253 24.28 6.05 4.23
N TYR A 254 24.22 5.21 5.25
CA TYR A 254 23.64 5.61 6.54
C TYR A 254 24.45 6.71 7.25
N ASN A 255 25.67 7.00 6.77
CA ASN A 255 26.61 7.91 7.41
C ASN A 255 26.97 9.15 6.58
N ILE A 256 26.48 9.30 5.34
CA ILE A 256 26.90 10.39 4.44
C ILE A 256 25.68 11.22 4.02
N ASP A 257 25.71 12.50 4.36
CA ASP A 257 24.77 13.48 3.83
C ASP A 257 25.13 13.88 2.41
N TYR A 258 24.17 13.73 1.51
CA TYR A 258 24.30 14.14 0.12
C TYR A 258 23.72 15.52 -0.08
N ASP A 259 24.49 16.37 -0.75
CA ASP A 259 23.97 17.47 -1.55
C ASP A 259 23.65 16.94 -2.95
N TYR A 260 22.40 16.56 -3.21
CA TYR A 260 22.00 15.97 -4.50
C TYR A 260 22.16 16.93 -5.68
N GLU A 261 22.12 18.24 -5.45
CA GLU A 261 22.37 19.23 -6.53
C GLU A 261 23.85 19.29 -6.88
N LYS A 262 24.74 19.28 -5.87
CA LYS A 262 26.18 19.33 -6.09
C LYS A 262 26.77 18.00 -6.54
N HIS A 263 26.29 16.88 -6.01
CA HIS A 263 26.84 15.55 -6.25
C HIS A 263 26.16 14.80 -7.39
N CYS A 264 25.04 15.29 -7.91
CA CYS A 264 24.37 14.69 -9.06
C CYS A 264 24.01 15.81 -10.04
N ARG A 265 25.03 16.35 -10.73
CA ARG A 265 24.92 17.54 -11.59
C ARG A 265 24.41 17.22 -12.99
N GLU A 266 24.49 15.96 -13.37
CA GLU A 266 24.28 15.48 -14.72
C GLU A 266 22.84 15.70 -15.15
N ARG A 267 22.61 15.97 -16.44
CA ARG A 267 21.27 16.24 -16.95
C ARG A 267 20.39 15.02 -16.80
N ILE A 268 20.91 13.82 -17.06
CA ILE A 268 20.20 12.57 -16.88
C ILE A 268 20.92 11.75 -15.81
N LEU A 269 20.15 11.36 -14.80
CA LEU A 269 20.62 10.48 -13.75
C LEU A 269 19.85 9.19 -13.80
N ILE A 270 20.55 8.07 -13.88
CA ILE A 270 19.96 6.75 -13.72
C ILE A 270 20.28 6.29 -12.31
N PHE A 271 19.23 6.08 -11.52
CA PHE A 271 19.34 5.89 -10.09
C PHE A 271 19.16 4.42 -9.74
N LYS A 272 20.26 3.77 -9.35
CA LYS A 272 20.36 2.34 -9.03
C LYS A 272 20.74 2.18 -7.55
N GLY A 273 19.92 1.49 -6.75
CA GLY A 273 20.20 1.35 -5.31
C GLY A 273 19.08 0.72 -4.48
N HIS A 274 19.36 0.52 -3.19
CA HIS A 274 18.42 -0.02 -2.19
C HIS A 274 18.46 0.86 -0.94
N THR A 275 17.95 2.09 -1.02
CA THR A 275 18.18 3.04 0.08
C THR A 275 16.91 3.66 0.63
N GLY A 276 16.82 3.71 1.97
CA GLY A 276 15.87 4.52 2.74
C GLY A 276 16.38 5.95 2.98
N GLY A 277 16.95 6.59 1.95
CA GLY A 277 17.64 7.89 2.06
C GLY A 277 16.75 9.01 2.63
N VAL A 278 15.44 8.94 2.38
CA VAL A 278 14.45 9.93 2.84
C VAL A 278 14.54 10.21 4.33
N VAL A 279 14.60 9.17 5.18
CA VAL A 279 14.59 9.34 6.64
C VAL A 279 15.94 9.82 7.15
N HIS A 280 17.04 9.41 6.52
CA HIS A 280 18.37 9.90 6.88
C HIS A 280 18.50 11.40 6.59
N THR A 281 18.10 11.87 5.40
CA THR A 281 18.20 13.27 4.99
C THR A 281 17.49 14.23 5.96
N ILE A 282 16.30 13.87 6.46
CA ILE A 282 15.55 14.73 7.38
C ILE A 282 16.07 14.69 8.83
N LYS A 283 16.69 13.58 9.23
CA LYS A 283 17.17 13.38 10.61
C LYS A 283 18.61 13.90 10.80
N SER A 284 19.46 13.77 9.79
CA SER A 284 20.88 14.08 9.93
C SER A 284 21.10 15.57 10.19
N ASN A 285 21.90 15.87 11.22
CA ASN A 285 22.22 17.26 11.59
C ASN A 285 23.04 17.98 10.53
N SER A 286 23.83 17.25 9.75
CA SER A 286 24.69 17.77 8.67
C SER A 286 23.99 17.81 7.31
N SER A 287 22.75 17.32 7.20
CA SER A 287 22.03 17.40 5.93
C SER A 287 21.68 18.84 5.59
N ILE A 288 22.11 19.29 4.42
CA ILE A 288 21.78 20.63 3.91
C ILE A 288 20.27 20.82 3.68
N TYR A 289 19.53 19.72 3.48
CA TYR A 289 18.09 19.75 3.23
C TYR A 289 17.26 19.77 4.51
N ARG A 290 17.85 19.44 5.66
CA ARG A 290 17.10 19.27 6.91
C ARG A 290 16.26 20.48 7.27
N LYS A 291 16.82 21.69 7.21
CA LYS A 291 16.09 22.93 7.54
C LYS A 291 14.87 23.12 6.64
N PHE A 292 15.05 22.94 5.33
CA PHE A 292 13.96 23.03 4.37
C PHE A 292 12.87 21.99 4.68
N LEU A 293 13.24 20.75 4.96
CA LEU A 293 12.29 19.67 5.23
C LEU A 293 11.54 19.86 6.56
N THR A 294 12.23 20.22 7.64
CA THR A 294 11.61 20.27 8.98
C THR A 294 10.99 21.62 9.32
N ILE A 295 11.56 22.73 8.85
CA ILE A 295 11.08 24.08 9.17
C ILE A 295 10.17 24.61 8.06
N ASP A 296 10.65 24.58 6.81
CA ASP A 296 9.90 25.20 5.71
C ASP A 296 8.75 24.31 5.26
N LEU A 297 8.93 22.99 5.25
CA LEU A 297 7.87 22.03 4.94
C LEU A 297 7.17 21.45 6.17
N GLU A 298 7.61 21.75 7.39
CA GLU A 298 6.98 21.25 8.63
C GLU A 298 6.81 19.71 8.66
N MET A 299 7.78 18.99 8.11
CA MET A 299 7.77 17.53 8.06
C MET A 299 8.55 16.91 9.21
N ASN A 300 8.17 15.69 9.57
CA ASN A 300 8.84 14.90 10.59
C ASN A 300 9.46 13.63 9.96
N PRO A 301 10.56 13.10 10.52
CA PRO A 301 11.16 11.87 10.03
C PRO A 301 10.19 10.69 9.98
N GLU A 302 9.21 10.70 10.87
CA GLU A 302 8.25 9.61 11.05
C GLU A 302 7.19 9.59 9.94
N ASN A 303 6.73 10.76 9.46
CA ASN A 303 5.64 10.85 8.47
C ASN A 303 6.14 11.05 7.03
N MET A 304 7.37 11.53 6.82
CA MET A 304 7.86 11.95 5.50
C MET A 304 7.73 10.85 4.45
N PHE A 305 8.15 9.62 4.76
CA PHE A 305 8.05 8.52 3.81
C PHE A 305 6.61 8.20 3.45
N GLY A 306 5.72 8.03 4.45
CA GLY A 306 4.32 7.71 4.19
C GLY A 306 3.61 8.83 3.41
N CYS A 307 3.93 10.10 3.70
CA CYS A 307 3.41 11.24 2.98
C CYS A 307 3.88 11.27 1.52
N LEU A 308 5.17 10.98 1.26
CA LEU A 308 5.69 10.83 -0.10
C LEU A 308 5.03 9.65 -0.83
N TYR A 309 4.95 8.49 -0.18
CA TYR A 309 4.34 7.27 -0.70
C TYR A 309 2.90 7.53 -1.17
N HIS A 310 2.04 8.08 -0.29
CA HIS A 310 0.63 8.38 -0.63
C HIS A 310 0.45 9.60 -1.53
N SER A 311 1.50 10.42 -1.72
CA SER A 311 1.48 11.49 -2.72
C SER A 311 1.75 10.96 -4.13
N LEU A 312 2.46 9.85 -4.24
CA LEU A 312 2.82 9.24 -5.52
C LEU A 312 1.88 8.11 -5.90
N PHE A 313 1.56 7.18 -4.99
CA PHE A 313 0.80 5.96 -5.28
C PHE A 313 -0.53 5.85 -4.54
N THR A 314 -1.48 5.23 -5.24
CA THR A 314 -2.71 4.68 -4.67
C THR A 314 -2.91 3.27 -5.21
N TYR A 315 -3.49 2.38 -4.41
CA TYR A 315 -3.71 1.00 -4.82
C TYR A 315 -4.89 0.89 -5.78
N ARG A 316 -4.72 0.08 -6.84
CA ARG A 316 -5.78 -0.34 -7.75
C ARG A 316 -6.52 -1.53 -7.17
N LEU A 317 -7.37 -1.24 -6.18
CA LEU A 317 -8.04 -2.27 -5.40
C LEU A 317 -8.89 -3.23 -6.27
N SER A 318 -9.42 -2.79 -7.43
CA SER A 318 -10.06 -3.66 -8.42
C SER A 318 -9.14 -4.78 -8.85
N GLU A 319 -7.93 -4.44 -9.29
CA GLU A 319 -6.97 -5.40 -9.83
C GLU A 319 -6.42 -6.31 -8.73
N LEU A 320 -6.23 -5.78 -7.53
CA LEU A 320 -5.85 -6.57 -6.37
C LEU A 320 -6.96 -7.58 -6.02
N ILE A 321 -8.20 -7.14 -5.85
CA ILE A 321 -9.30 -8.03 -5.44
C ILE A 321 -9.66 -9.04 -6.55
N ARG A 322 -9.64 -8.65 -7.83
CA ARG A 322 -10.01 -9.52 -8.97
C ARG A 322 -9.08 -10.71 -9.14
N ARG A 323 -7.81 -10.59 -8.78
CA ARG A 323 -6.78 -11.62 -9.05
C ARG A 323 -6.42 -12.50 -7.86
N VAL A 324 -6.79 -12.06 -6.67
CA VAL A 324 -6.72 -12.84 -5.43
C VAL A 324 -7.71 -14.04 -5.29
N PRO A 325 -8.84 -14.19 -6.02
CA PRO A 325 -9.88 -15.17 -5.67
C PRO A 325 -9.58 -16.67 -5.91
N LEU A 326 -8.42 -17.07 -6.45
CA LEU A 326 -8.30 -18.41 -7.07
C LEU A 326 -7.43 -19.43 -6.32
N ILE A 327 -6.78 -19.09 -5.20
CA ILE A 327 -5.72 -19.97 -4.64
C ILE A 327 -6.19 -20.91 -3.52
N SER A 328 -7.35 -20.68 -2.89
CA SER A 328 -7.72 -21.40 -1.65
C SER A 328 -9.13 -21.99 -1.66
N SER A 329 -9.54 -22.69 -2.72
CA SER A 329 -10.74 -23.56 -2.62
C SER A 329 -10.48 -24.80 -1.76
N ASN A 330 -9.22 -25.21 -1.58
CA ASN A 330 -8.90 -26.48 -0.92
C ASN A 330 -8.53 -26.35 0.56
N ASN A 331 -8.11 -25.17 1.03
CA ASN A 331 -7.65 -24.99 2.40
C ASN A 331 -8.63 -24.12 3.22
N GLN A 332 -9.65 -24.77 3.80
CA GLN A 332 -10.70 -24.10 4.61
C GLN A 332 -10.15 -23.44 5.90
N LEU A 333 -8.87 -23.60 6.20
CA LEU A 333 -8.25 -23.08 7.41
C LEU A 333 -8.10 -21.54 7.38
N GLY A 334 -7.81 -20.95 6.22
CA GLY A 334 -7.56 -19.51 6.06
C GLY A 334 -8.81 -18.66 5.95
N HIS A 335 -8.61 -17.33 5.98
CA HIS A 335 -9.65 -16.35 5.66
C HIS A 335 -9.47 -15.84 4.23
N SER A 336 -10.57 -15.53 3.56
CA SER A 336 -10.51 -14.87 2.26
C SER A 336 -10.02 -13.43 2.40
N SER A 337 -9.40 -12.92 1.35
CA SER A 337 -8.93 -11.53 1.29
C SER A 337 -10.03 -10.50 1.54
N GLN A 338 -11.26 -10.79 1.10
CA GLN A 338 -12.41 -9.96 1.40
C GLN A 338 -12.75 -9.96 2.90
N GLN A 339 -12.77 -11.15 3.53
CA GLN A 339 -13.02 -11.28 4.97
C GLN A 339 -11.95 -10.54 5.79
N ILE A 340 -10.69 -10.66 5.37
CA ILE A 340 -9.57 -9.96 6.02
C ILE A 340 -9.78 -8.45 5.90
N LEU A 341 -9.96 -7.94 4.69
CA LEU A 341 -10.15 -6.51 4.43
C LEU A 341 -11.32 -5.95 5.25
N GLN A 342 -12.49 -6.58 5.20
CA GLN A 342 -13.68 -6.17 5.96
C GLN A 342 -13.42 -6.14 7.47
N THR A 343 -12.71 -7.14 7.98
CA THR A 343 -12.39 -7.23 9.41
C THR A 343 -11.42 -6.11 9.84
N LEU A 344 -10.38 -5.82 9.06
CA LEU A 344 -9.39 -4.78 9.39
C LEU A 344 -9.97 -3.36 9.35
N LEU A 345 -10.95 -3.12 8.48
CA LEU A 345 -11.58 -1.82 8.32
C LEU A 345 -12.72 -1.57 9.30
N SER A 346 -13.21 -2.63 9.94
CA SER A 346 -14.31 -2.55 10.88
C SER A 346 -14.01 -1.60 12.04
N PRO A 347 -14.96 -0.73 12.42
CA PRO A 347 -14.82 0.06 13.64
C PRO A 347 -14.87 -0.78 14.92
N ARG A 348 -15.41 -2.01 14.84
CA ARG A 348 -15.49 -2.96 15.97
C ARG A 348 -14.22 -3.75 16.17
N SER A 349 -13.34 -3.87 15.18
CA SER A 349 -12.04 -4.52 15.37
C SER A 349 -11.04 -3.51 15.91
N PHE A 350 -9.97 -3.99 16.56
CA PHE A 350 -8.71 -3.27 16.82
C PHE A 350 -7.57 -4.14 16.27
N PRO A 351 -7.15 -3.91 15.02
CA PRO A 351 -6.16 -4.75 14.35
C PRO A 351 -4.74 -4.47 14.87
N ILE A 352 -4.07 -5.53 15.32
CA ILE A 352 -2.64 -5.60 15.65
C ILE A 352 -1.98 -6.45 14.57
N GLY A 353 -1.10 -5.85 13.78
CA GLY A 353 -0.37 -6.55 12.73
C GLY A 353 0.85 -7.27 13.30
N ILE A 354 0.99 -8.56 13.02
CA ILE A 354 2.22 -9.31 13.25
C ILE A 354 2.84 -9.68 11.90
N GLN A 355 4.04 -9.17 11.60
CA GLN A 355 4.83 -9.54 10.44
C GLN A 355 6.04 -10.37 10.87
N ILE A 356 6.10 -11.63 10.43
CA ILE A 356 7.20 -12.56 10.69
C ILE A 356 7.94 -12.83 9.38
N ARG A 357 9.24 -12.55 9.35
CA ARG A 357 10.17 -13.00 8.31
C ARG A 357 11.05 -14.10 8.90
N ALA A 358 10.91 -15.32 8.43
CA ALA A 358 11.67 -16.47 8.92
C ALA A 358 13.07 -16.58 8.27
N GLY A 359 13.32 -15.83 7.20
CA GLY A 359 14.61 -15.73 6.51
C GLY A 359 14.73 -16.66 5.30
N ASP A 360 15.61 -16.31 4.36
CA ASP A 360 15.66 -16.94 3.03
C ASP A 360 16.03 -18.43 3.09
N GLU A 361 16.98 -18.82 3.94
CA GLU A 361 17.39 -20.22 4.14
C GLU A 361 16.24 -21.10 4.66
N THR A 362 15.45 -20.55 5.58
CA THR A 362 14.25 -21.21 6.13
C THR A 362 13.19 -21.38 5.05
N MET A 363 13.01 -20.38 4.19
CA MET A 363 12.04 -20.43 3.11
C MET A 363 12.46 -21.39 1.98
N MET A 364 13.75 -21.64 1.80
CA MET A 364 14.27 -22.57 0.79
C MET A 364 14.21 -24.05 1.22
N GLY A 365 13.74 -24.36 2.43
CA GLY A 365 13.59 -25.74 2.89
C GLY A 365 14.90 -26.49 3.13
N PHE A 366 16.05 -25.81 3.09
CA PHE A 366 17.37 -26.39 3.34
C PHE A 366 17.66 -26.62 4.84
N GLY A 367 16.77 -26.19 5.73
CA GLY A 367 16.90 -26.40 7.18
C GLY A 367 16.07 -27.57 7.69
N SER A 368 16.72 -28.53 8.37
CA SER A 368 16.11 -29.63 9.14
C SER A 368 15.29 -29.19 10.38
N ILE A 369 14.96 -27.90 10.49
CA ILE A 369 14.42 -27.26 11.71
C ILE A 369 12.88 -27.32 11.78
N PHE A 370 12.20 -27.75 10.71
CA PHE A 370 10.76 -27.59 10.54
C PHE A 370 9.93 -28.84 10.88
N GLU A 371 9.84 -29.18 12.16
CA GLU A 371 8.73 -29.97 12.71
C GLU A 371 7.57 -29.03 13.12
N GLU A 372 6.30 -29.40 12.83
CA GLU A 372 5.12 -28.53 13.04
C GLU A 372 5.00 -27.92 14.45
N ARG A 373 5.46 -28.62 15.50
CA ARG A 373 5.33 -28.19 16.92
C ARG A 373 6.46 -27.30 17.42
N THR A 374 7.63 -27.31 16.77
CA THR A 374 8.76 -26.42 17.12
C THR A 374 8.60 -25.02 16.52
N ASN A 375 7.79 -24.88 15.47
CA ASN A 375 7.59 -23.64 14.71
C ASN A 375 7.00 -22.46 15.50
N LEU A 376 5.85 -22.64 16.18
CA LEU A 376 5.26 -21.51 16.93
C LEU A 376 6.08 -21.13 18.16
N LYS A 377 6.78 -22.08 18.77
CA LYS A 377 7.65 -21.81 19.93
C LYS A 377 8.78 -20.86 19.55
N HIS A 378 9.34 -21.01 18.34
CA HIS A 378 10.38 -20.13 17.83
C HIS A 378 9.91 -18.68 17.69
N PHE A 379 8.66 -18.47 17.28
CA PHE A 379 8.08 -17.12 17.11
C PHE A 379 7.19 -16.69 18.27
N GLN A 380 7.31 -17.32 19.44
CA GLN A 380 6.43 -17.09 20.58
C GLN A 380 6.50 -15.65 21.08
N SER A 381 7.64 -14.97 20.92
CA SER A 381 7.83 -13.58 21.30
C SER A 381 6.83 -12.63 20.65
N TYR A 382 6.54 -12.80 19.36
CA TYR A 382 5.57 -11.99 18.62
C TYR A 382 4.15 -12.13 19.21
N PHE A 383 3.73 -13.38 19.48
CA PHE A 383 2.40 -13.66 20.03
C PHE A 383 2.27 -13.20 21.49
N THR A 384 3.29 -13.45 22.31
CA THR A 384 3.35 -12.93 23.69
C THR A 384 3.27 -11.41 23.70
N CYS A 385 3.95 -10.74 22.77
CA CYS A 385 3.86 -9.30 22.62
C CYS A 385 2.45 -8.81 22.35
N SER A 386 1.78 -9.45 21.38
CA SER A 386 0.41 -9.10 21.05
C SER A 386 -0.53 -9.29 22.23
N GLN A 387 -0.30 -10.33 23.05
CA GLN A 387 -1.07 -10.55 24.27
C GLN A 387 -0.79 -9.48 25.34
N GLN A 388 0.45 -9.04 25.51
CA GLN A 388 0.82 -7.95 26.41
C GLN A 388 0.14 -6.64 26.00
N ILE A 389 0.21 -6.29 24.71
CA ILE A 389 -0.52 -5.15 24.12
C ILE A 389 -2.01 -5.24 24.47
N ILE A 390 -2.61 -6.41 24.28
CA ILE A 390 -4.03 -6.62 24.54
C ILE A 390 -4.33 -6.40 26.02
N ASN A 391 -3.50 -6.96 26.89
CA ASN A 391 -3.65 -6.86 28.33
C ASN A 391 -3.52 -5.41 28.83
N THR A 392 -2.51 -4.69 28.37
CA THR A 392 -2.26 -3.27 28.73
C THR A 392 -3.41 -2.38 28.27
N ASN A 393 -4.01 -2.66 27.11
CA ASN A 393 -5.10 -1.87 26.53
C ASN A 393 -6.51 -2.40 26.86
N LYS A 394 -6.66 -3.33 27.82
CA LYS A 394 -7.97 -3.91 28.21
C LYS A 394 -9.03 -2.85 28.52
N LYS A 395 -8.65 -1.80 29.26
CA LYS A 395 -9.57 -0.70 29.62
C LYS A 395 -10.04 0.05 28.37
N LEU A 396 -9.12 0.38 27.46
CA LEU A 396 -9.42 1.05 26.20
C LEU A 396 -10.42 0.22 25.39
N PHE A 397 -10.17 -1.07 25.18
CA PHE A 397 -11.05 -1.94 24.39
C PHE A 397 -12.44 -2.10 24.98
N ARG A 398 -12.56 -2.17 26.31
CA ARG A 398 -13.86 -2.16 27.00
C ARG A 398 -14.60 -0.85 26.79
N GLN A 399 -13.91 0.28 26.85
CA GLN A 399 -14.50 1.61 26.67
C GLN A 399 -14.91 1.90 25.23
N THR A 400 -14.11 1.47 24.25
CA THR A 400 -14.37 1.67 22.82
C THR A 400 -15.23 0.57 22.21
N ASN A 401 -15.55 -0.48 22.97
CA ASN A 401 -16.25 -1.67 22.51
C ASN A 401 -15.58 -2.32 21.28
N GLN A 402 -14.24 -2.32 21.26
CA GLN A 402 -13.44 -2.89 20.18
C GLN A 402 -12.88 -4.25 20.55
N ILE A 403 -12.81 -5.14 19.57
CA ILE A 403 -12.29 -6.49 19.68
C ILE A 403 -10.85 -6.50 19.13
N PRO A 404 -9.83 -6.82 19.93
CA PRO A 404 -8.49 -6.96 19.41
C PRO A 404 -8.41 -8.15 18.44
N ILE A 405 -7.84 -7.91 17.27
CA ILE A 405 -7.66 -8.92 16.20
C ILE A 405 -6.20 -8.89 15.76
N ILE A 406 -5.60 -10.05 15.62
CA ILE A 406 -4.22 -10.22 15.17
C ILE A 406 -4.23 -10.49 13.66
N PHE A 407 -3.72 -9.56 12.86
CA PHE A 407 -3.47 -9.83 11.45
C PHE A 407 -2.07 -10.43 11.28
N LEU A 408 -2.00 -11.71 10.94
CA LEU A 408 -0.72 -12.43 10.84
C LEU A 408 -0.24 -12.52 9.38
N LEU A 409 0.93 -11.92 9.16
CA LEU A 409 1.67 -11.92 7.92
C LEU A 409 3.01 -12.65 8.12
N ALA A 410 3.08 -13.93 7.78
CA ALA A 410 4.33 -14.70 7.84
C ALA A 410 4.72 -15.20 6.45
N ASP A 411 6.01 -15.28 6.15
CA ASP A 411 6.52 -15.95 4.94
C ASP A 411 6.45 -17.48 5.05
N GLY A 412 6.64 -18.03 6.25
CA GLY A 412 6.48 -19.46 6.54
C GLY A 412 5.02 -19.92 6.57
N HIS A 413 4.62 -20.76 5.61
CA HIS A 413 3.28 -21.36 5.53
C HIS A 413 2.88 -22.12 6.81
N GLN A 414 3.83 -22.88 7.37
CA GLN A 414 3.59 -23.67 8.58
C GLN A 414 3.29 -22.78 9.82
N VAL A 415 3.89 -21.59 9.90
CA VAL A 415 3.62 -20.63 10.98
C VAL A 415 2.18 -20.13 10.90
N ARG A 416 1.71 -19.77 9.69
CA ARG A 416 0.33 -19.31 9.48
C ARG A 416 -0.67 -20.40 9.82
N GLN A 417 -0.46 -21.62 9.30
CA GLN A 417 -1.36 -22.74 9.57
C GLN A 417 -1.41 -23.11 11.06
N ALA A 418 -0.26 -23.20 11.73
CA ALA A 418 -0.23 -23.54 13.15
C ALA A 418 -0.95 -22.46 13.99
N ALA A 419 -0.74 -21.18 13.65
CA ALA A 419 -1.41 -20.06 14.30
C ALA A 419 -2.94 -20.09 14.08
N LEU A 420 -3.40 -20.35 12.84
CA LEU A 420 -4.81 -20.51 12.53
C LEU A 420 -5.43 -21.73 13.23
N LYS A 421 -4.78 -22.89 13.21
CA LYS A 421 -5.26 -24.10 13.92
C LYS A 421 -5.50 -23.83 15.42
N ARG A 422 -4.67 -22.97 16.03
CA ARG A 422 -4.73 -22.67 17.47
C ARG A 422 -5.66 -21.51 17.83
N TRP A 423 -5.72 -20.48 17.00
CA TRP A 423 -6.27 -19.18 17.35
C TRP A 423 -7.12 -18.54 16.24
N LYS A 424 -7.63 -19.33 15.28
CA LYS A 424 -8.45 -18.81 14.17
C LYS A 424 -9.61 -17.97 14.69
N PHE A 425 -9.72 -16.75 14.17
CA PHE A 425 -10.85 -15.87 14.42
C PHE A 425 -12.12 -16.41 13.75
N SER A 426 -13.21 -16.53 14.49
CA SER A 426 -14.51 -16.90 13.91
C SER A 426 -15.24 -15.64 13.39
N LEU A 427 -15.73 -15.67 12.15
CA LEU A 427 -16.52 -14.57 11.58
C LEU A 427 -17.91 -14.45 12.22
N GLU A 428 -18.45 -15.55 12.75
CA GLU A 428 -19.72 -15.55 13.49
C GLU A 428 -19.61 -14.69 14.75
N CYS A 429 -18.41 -14.66 15.35
CA CYS A 429 -18.10 -13.79 16.47
C CYS A 429 -18.21 -12.30 16.08
N PHE A 430 -17.76 -11.93 14.88
CA PHE A 430 -17.86 -10.54 14.39
C PHE A 430 -19.32 -10.10 14.17
N GLN A 431 -20.18 -11.04 13.75
CA GLN A 431 -21.60 -10.80 13.50
C GLN A 431 -22.44 -10.82 14.79
N SER A 432 -21.94 -11.42 15.87
CA SER A 432 -22.63 -11.44 17.16
C SER A 432 -22.76 -10.03 17.75
N LEU A 433 -24.01 -9.64 18.04
CA LEU A 433 -24.34 -8.39 18.74
C LEU A 433 -23.85 -8.38 20.19
N ASN A 434 -23.66 -9.57 20.77
CA ASN A 434 -23.38 -9.73 22.20
C ASN A 434 -21.89 -9.86 22.53
N ASN A 435 -20.98 -9.61 21.56
CA ASN A 435 -19.52 -9.76 21.74
C ASN A 435 -19.12 -11.11 22.39
N GLN A 436 -19.84 -12.20 22.08
CA GLN A 436 -19.65 -13.50 22.72
C GLN A 436 -18.25 -14.10 22.56
N CYS A 437 -17.40 -13.51 21.71
CA CYS A 437 -16.00 -13.88 21.55
C CYS A 437 -15.07 -13.41 22.67
N GLN A 438 -15.53 -12.60 23.62
CA GLN A 438 -14.71 -12.17 24.76
C GLN A 438 -14.61 -13.23 25.88
N SER A 439 -15.24 -14.40 25.73
CA SER A 439 -15.46 -15.32 26.85
C SER A 439 -14.24 -16.14 27.30
N ASN A 440 -13.16 -16.22 26.51
CA ASN A 440 -11.90 -16.82 26.96
C ASN A 440 -10.75 -15.80 26.90
N SER A 441 -10.39 -15.26 28.06
CA SER A 441 -9.37 -14.20 28.22
C SER A 441 -7.94 -14.55 27.79
N SER A 442 -7.71 -15.74 27.24
CA SER A 442 -6.41 -16.30 26.89
C SER A 442 -6.21 -16.65 25.41
N SER A 443 -7.23 -16.53 24.55
CA SER A 443 -7.10 -16.84 23.12
C SER A 443 -6.90 -15.58 22.27
N LEU A 444 -5.81 -15.54 21.51
CA LEU A 444 -5.62 -14.57 20.44
C LEU A 444 -6.67 -14.77 19.35
N ASN A 445 -7.06 -13.70 18.66
CA ASN A 445 -7.99 -13.74 17.53
C ASN A 445 -7.21 -13.56 16.23
N ILE A 446 -6.74 -14.65 15.62
CA ILE A 446 -5.87 -14.59 14.43
C ILE A 446 -6.67 -14.57 13.13
N LEU A 447 -6.36 -13.57 12.33
CA LEU A 447 -6.81 -13.32 10.99
C LEU A 447 -5.61 -13.43 10.04
N ALA A 448 -5.66 -14.37 9.11
CA ALA A 448 -4.61 -14.59 8.11
C ALA A 448 -5.15 -15.35 6.90
N ASN A 449 -4.49 -15.17 5.76
CA ASN A 449 -4.55 -16.14 4.67
C ASN A 449 -3.68 -17.35 5.05
N ALA A 450 -4.17 -18.57 4.83
CA ALA A 450 -3.42 -19.79 5.14
C ALA A 450 -2.15 -19.89 4.28
N ASP A 451 -2.21 -19.47 3.02
CA ASP A 451 -1.14 -19.64 2.06
C ASP A 451 -0.34 -18.34 1.90
N PRO A 452 0.99 -18.33 2.17
CA PRO A 452 1.82 -17.16 2.01
C PRO A 452 2.11 -16.90 0.52
N VAL A 453 2.31 -15.62 0.20
CA VAL A 453 2.71 -15.15 -1.14
C VAL A 453 3.99 -15.84 -1.66
N PHE A 454 4.85 -16.29 -0.75
CA PHE A 454 6.19 -16.77 -1.08
C PHE A 454 6.20 -18.08 -1.90
N HIS A 455 5.22 -18.97 -1.74
CA HIS A 455 5.10 -20.15 -2.61
C HIS A 455 4.90 -19.80 -4.09
N ILE A 456 4.44 -18.58 -4.40
CA ILE A 456 4.14 -18.12 -5.77
C ILE A 456 5.38 -17.52 -6.45
N PHE A 457 6.37 -17.04 -5.70
CA PHE A 457 7.63 -16.56 -6.27
C PHE A 457 8.45 -17.71 -6.89
N PHE A 458 8.36 -18.91 -6.30
CA PHE A 458 8.95 -20.14 -6.85
C PHE A 458 8.02 -20.87 -7.84
N ALA A 459 6.71 -20.64 -7.78
CA ALA A 459 5.73 -21.21 -8.71
C ALA A 459 5.40 -20.26 -9.87
N ALA A 460 6.35 -20.07 -10.80
CA ALA A 460 6.19 -19.56 -12.17
C ALA A 460 5.52 -18.17 -12.43
N ASN A 461 4.81 -17.56 -11.47
CA ASN A 461 4.00 -16.35 -11.71
C ASN A 461 4.46 -15.16 -10.85
N ARG A 462 5.55 -14.53 -11.30
CA ARG A 462 6.14 -13.32 -10.68
C ARG A 462 5.14 -12.18 -10.51
N MET A 463 4.24 -12.01 -11.48
CA MET A 463 3.20 -11.00 -11.43
C MET A 463 2.27 -11.26 -10.24
N LEU A 464 1.66 -12.43 -10.14
CA LEU A 464 0.76 -12.77 -9.05
C LEU A 464 1.43 -12.62 -7.66
N ALA A 465 2.68 -13.05 -7.52
CA ALA A 465 3.45 -12.85 -6.29
C ALA A 465 3.61 -11.36 -5.96
N PHE A 466 3.87 -10.53 -6.96
CA PHE A 466 3.94 -9.08 -6.80
C PHE A 466 2.61 -8.50 -6.29
N GLN A 467 1.49 -8.89 -6.89
CA GLN A 467 0.17 -8.37 -6.52
C GLN A 467 -0.22 -8.74 -5.10
N LEU A 468 -0.03 -10.01 -4.74
CA LEU A 468 -0.32 -10.49 -3.40
C LEU A 468 0.59 -9.85 -2.35
N GLY A 469 1.88 -9.65 -2.67
CA GLY A 469 2.78 -8.92 -1.78
C GLY A 469 2.36 -7.46 -1.58
N MET A 470 2.00 -6.77 -2.65
CA MET A 470 1.49 -5.40 -2.52
C MET A 470 0.18 -5.33 -1.74
N PHE A 471 -0.71 -6.31 -1.91
CA PHE A 471 -1.97 -6.38 -1.17
C PHE A 471 -1.78 -6.75 0.31
N ASP A 472 -0.91 -7.71 0.63
CA ASP A 472 -0.55 -8.05 2.01
C ASP A 472 0.07 -6.83 2.72
N SER A 473 0.95 -6.09 2.03
CA SER A 473 1.52 -4.83 2.54
C SER A 473 0.44 -3.78 2.79
N PHE A 474 -0.52 -3.62 1.86
CA PHE A 474 -1.67 -2.75 2.03
C PHE A 474 -2.51 -3.14 3.25
N LEU A 475 -2.90 -4.41 3.37
CA LEU A 475 -3.68 -4.91 4.51
C LEU A 475 -2.94 -4.68 5.84
N PHE A 476 -1.64 -4.93 5.86
CA PHE A 476 -0.82 -4.70 7.05
C PHE A 476 -0.76 -3.21 7.44
N SER A 477 -0.74 -2.32 6.45
CA SER A 477 -0.80 -0.86 6.69
C SER A 477 -2.13 -0.39 7.31
N LEU A 478 -3.19 -1.20 7.26
CA LEU A 478 -4.47 -0.90 7.92
C LEU A 478 -4.43 -1.14 9.44
N CYS A 479 -3.47 -1.89 9.96
CA CYS A 479 -3.36 -2.20 11.39
C CYS A 479 -3.05 -0.95 12.23
N GLU A 480 -3.45 -0.93 13.51
CA GLU A 480 -3.18 0.20 14.43
C GLU A 480 -1.85 0.09 15.16
N GLN A 481 -1.38 -1.13 15.33
CA GLN A 481 -0.13 -1.44 16.00
C GLN A 481 0.57 -2.52 15.19
N HIS A 482 1.89 -2.51 15.23
CA HIS A 482 2.69 -3.35 14.37
C HIS A 482 3.79 -4.02 15.17
N ILE A 483 3.86 -5.34 15.06
CA ILE A 483 4.91 -6.19 15.58
C ILE A 483 5.61 -6.76 14.35
N ILE A 484 6.86 -6.38 14.10
CA ILE A 484 7.58 -6.73 12.88
C ILE A 484 8.88 -7.48 13.19
N THR A 485 9.38 -8.25 12.23
CA THR A 485 10.73 -8.80 12.33
C THR A 485 11.78 -7.70 12.15
N GLN A 486 12.80 -7.73 12.99
CA GLN A 486 13.95 -6.84 12.92
C GLN A 486 14.61 -6.95 11.54
N ASN A 487 14.98 -5.80 10.97
CA ASN A 487 15.55 -5.65 9.62
C ASN A 487 14.66 -6.12 8.45
N SER A 488 13.37 -6.44 8.68
CA SER A 488 12.44 -6.74 7.59
C SER A 488 12.01 -5.44 6.89
N GLY A 489 12.59 -5.16 5.72
CA GLY A 489 12.17 -4.06 4.85
C GLY A 489 10.68 -4.12 4.50
N TYR A 490 10.12 -5.34 4.39
CA TYR A 490 8.71 -5.56 4.06
C TYR A 490 7.74 -5.15 5.18
N GLY A 491 8.04 -5.53 6.43
CA GLY A 491 7.27 -5.07 7.59
C GLY A 491 7.36 -3.55 7.73
N ARG A 492 8.56 -2.98 7.56
CA ARG A 492 8.79 -1.53 7.63
C ARG A 492 8.02 -0.78 6.57
N LEU A 493 8.05 -1.20 5.30
CA LEU A 493 7.30 -0.56 4.22
C LEU A 493 5.84 -0.34 4.61
N ALA A 494 5.15 -1.39 5.06
CA ALA A 494 3.74 -1.31 5.41
C ALA A 494 3.48 -0.43 6.65
N VAL A 495 4.38 -0.46 7.63
CA VAL A 495 4.32 0.40 8.82
C VAL A 495 4.47 1.87 8.44
N PHE A 496 5.47 2.24 7.64
CA PHE A 496 5.68 3.60 7.20
C PHE A 496 4.54 4.09 6.29
N ALA A 497 4.06 3.21 5.40
CA ALA A 497 2.89 3.49 4.58
C ALA A 497 1.63 3.68 5.44
N SER A 498 1.52 3.10 6.64
CA SER A 498 0.32 3.25 7.48
C SER A 498 0.08 4.67 7.99
N LEU A 499 1.14 5.48 8.12
CA LEU A 499 1.14 6.76 8.84
C LEU A 499 0.65 6.66 10.30
N LYS A 500 0.59 5.44 10.87
CA LYS A 500 0.21 5.16 12.26
C LYS A 500 1.47 4.91 13.07
N LEU A 501 2.18 6.01 13.31
CA LEU A 501 3.59 6.04 13.69
C LEU A 501 3.87 5.68 15.16
N ARG A 502 2.88 5.17 15.89
CA ARG A 502 2.97 4.82 17.30
C ARG A 502 2.85 3.31 17.46
N ASN A 503 3.57 2.74 18.43
CA ASN A 503 3.46 1.32 18.83
C ASN A 503 4.00 0.32 17.78
N ILE A 504 5.22 0.56 17.31
CA ILE A 504 5.95 -0.38 16.47
C ILE A 504 6.93 -1.15 17.34
N TYR A 505 6.76 -2.46 17.39
CA TYR A 505 7.60 -3.38 18.13
C TYR A 505 8.40 -4.21 17.13
N SER A 506 9.70 -4.34 17.32
CA SER A 506 10.57 -5.10 16.42
C SER A 506 11.30 -6.17 17.18
N PHE A 507 11.27 -7.40 16.67
CA PHE A 507 11.91 -8.55 17.31
C PHE A 507 12.85 -9.26 16.34
N GLU A 508 13.97 -9.73 16.84
CA GLU A 508 14.61 -10.90 16.21
C GLU A 508 13.85 -12.16 16.62
N PRO A 509 13.75 -13.18 15.74
CA PRO A 509 13.06 -14.43 16.03
C PRO A 509 13.49 -15.10 17.36
N LYS A 510 14.75 -14.95 17.78
CA LYS A 510 15.31 -15.58 18.99
C LYS A 510 15.35 -14.70 20.24
N GLN A 511 14.94 -13.43 20.15
CA GLN A 511 14.99 -12.53 21.31
C GLN A 511 13.90 -12.85 22.34
N GLN A 512 14.20 -12.54 23.61
CA GLN A 512 13.26 -12.74 24.72
C GLN A 512 12.00 -11.86 24.56
N PRO A 513 10.82 -12.35 25.03
CA PRO A 513 9.50 -11.84 24.64
C PRO A 513 9.05 -10.58 25.40
N PHE A 514 9.90 -9.54 25.48
CA PHE A 514 9.59 -8.34 26.26
C PHE A 514 9.19 -7.16 25.36
N CYS A 515 7.92 -6.73 25.44
CA CYS A 515 7.40 -5.58 24.68
C CYS A 515 7.45 -4.26 25.44
N GLU A 516 7.87 -4.28 26.69
CA GLU A 516 8.13 -3.06 27.45
C GLU A 516 9.48 -2.48 26.98
N ASN A 517 9.49 -1.20 26.60
CA ASN A 517 10.64 -0.40 26.14
C ASN A 517 11.17 -0.64 24.71
N GLN A 518 10.52 -1.47 23.88
CA GLN A 518 10.95 -1.72 22.50
C GLN A 518 10.12 -0.99 21.42
N SER A 519 9.40 0.09 21.77
CA SER A 519 8.80 0.94 20.76
C SER A 519 9.93 1.64 19.98
N LEU A 520 10.24 1.16 18.78
CA LEU A 520 11.27 1.78 17.95
C LEU A 520 10.73 3.12 17.45
N PRO A 521 11.41 4.24 17.74
CA PRO A 521 11.14 5.47 17.01
C PRO A 521 11.40 5.17 15.53
N LEU A 522 10.46 5.53 14.65
CA LEU A 522 10.64 5.27 13.22
C LEU A 522 11.91 5.89 12.66
N ALA A 523 12.35 7.01 13.24
CA ALA A 523 13.62 7.66 12.95
C ALA A 523 14.85 6.76 13.17
N VAL A 524 14.77 5.74 14.04
CA VAL A 524 15.84 4.75 14.25
C VAL A 524 15.72 3.62 13.21
N SER A 525 14.50 3.15 12.94
CA SER A 525 14.25 2.15 11.90
C SER A 525 14.52 2.69 10.48
N GLY A 526 14.49 4.01 10.30
CA GLY A 526 14.94 4.81 9.14
C GLY A 526 16.22 4.33 8.46
N HIS A 527 17.15 3.81 9.27
CA HIS A 527 18.52 3.52 8.84
C HIS A 527 18.78 2.03 8.57
N GLN A 528 17.77 1.15 8.55
CA GLN A 528 17.98 -0.27 8.26
C GLN A 528 16.90 -0.77 7.28
N TRP A 529 16.70 -0.01 6.21
CA TRP A 529 15.57 -0.18 5.27
C TRP A 529 15.80 -1.31 4.26
N SER A 530 17.05 -1.68 4.02
CA SER A 530 17.43 -2.84 3.23
C SER A 530 17.59 -4.04 4.16
N GLY A 531 16.81 -5.10 3.93
CA GLY A 531 16.98 -6.40 4.57
C GLY A 531 17.99 -7.31 3.86
N ILE A 532 18.95 -6.70 3.15
CA ILE A 532 20.03 -7.38 2.44
C ILE A 532 21.24 -7.48 3.36
#